data_AF-A0A8J3SJE4-F1
#
_entry.id   AF-A0A8J3SJE4-F1
#
_cell.length_a   1.000
_cell.length_b   1.000
_cell.length_c   1.000
_cell.angle_alpha   90.00
_cell.angle_beta   90.00
_cell.angle_gamma   90.00
#
_symmetry.space_group_name_H-M   'P 1'
#
loop_
_entity.id
_entity.type
_entity.pdbx_description
1 polymer ?
#
loop_
_entity_poly.entity_id
_entity_poly.type
_entity_poly.pdbx_seq_one_letter_code
_entity_poly.pdbx_strand_id
1 'polypeptide(L)'
;MDQSSERFPADTPGLSPADRRCYQVLSELAIGAAMTEALARQNHHELAAAHVRAADAYRMLAVEGAGDVAEYLRLEDWHRSCAAVEGQLAAEADLRFPDRPGSA
;
A
#
# COMPACT_ATOMS: atom_id res chain seq x y z
N MET A 1 -31.36 12.39 -16.21
CA MET A 1 -29.95 12.00 -16.07
C MET A 1 -29.12 13.24 -16.30
N ASP A 2 -28.81 13.95 -15.21
CA ASP A 2 -27.95 15.12 -15.25
C ASP A 2 -26.52 14.63 -15.05
N GLN A 3 -25.77 14.53 -16.15
CA GLN A 3 -24.33 14.32 -16.08
C GLN A 3 -23.70 15.67 -15.71
N SER A 4 -23.72 15.98 -14.41
CA SER A 4 -22.78 16.91 -13.81
C SER A 4 -21.38 16.30 -13.97
N SER A 5 -20.85 16.47 -15.19
CA SER A 5 -19.46 16.24 -15.57
C SER A 5 -18.62 16.89 -14.49
N GLU A 6 -17.85 16.09 -13.75
CA GLU A 6 -16.81 16.58 -12.86
C GLU A 6 -15.86 17.46 -13.70
N ARG A 7 -16.14 18.76 -13.76
CA ARG A 7 -15.30 19.73 -14.46
C ARG A 7 -14.03 19.81 -13.65
N PHE A 8 -12.94 19.32 -14.21
CA PHE A 8 -11.62 19.60 -13.69
C PHE A 8 -11.46 21.13 -13.58
N PRO A 9 -10.93 21.65 -12.46
CA PRO A 9 -10.80 23.09 -12.27
C PRO A 9 -9.99 23.77 -13.37
N ALA A 10 -9.14 23.04 -14.11
CA ALA A 10 -8.43 23.52 -15.28
C ALA A 10 -9.35 24.05 -16.42
N ASP A 11 -10.59 23.56 -16.51
CA ASP A 11 -11.59 23.98 -17.51
C ASP A 11 -12.56 25.05 -16.98
N THR A 12 -12.28 25.62 -15.80
CA THR A 12 -13.12 26.67 -15.21
C THR A 12 -12.96 27.99 -16.00
N PRO A 13 -14.05 28.52 -16.60
CA PRO A 13 -13.99 29.80 -17.28
C PRO A 13 -13.59 30.91 -16.29
N GLY A 14 -12.57 31.72 -16.64
CA GLY A 14 -12.12 32.86 -15.83
C GLY A 14 -10.79 32.66 -15.08
N LEU A 15 -10.19 31.46 -15.10
CA LEU A 15 -8.86 31.25 -14.52
C LEU A 15 -7.76 31.87 -15.40
N SER A 16 -6.85 32.59 -14.74
CA SER A 16 -5.66 33.11 -15.40
C SER A 16 -4.80 31.96 -15.92
N PRO A 17 -3.95 32.18 -16.95
CA PRO A 17 -3.01 31.16 -17.40
C PRO A 17 -2.03 30.70 -16.30
N ALA A 18 -1.75 31.55 -15.31
CA ALA A 18 -0.90 31.19 -14.18
C ALA A 18 -1.64 30.25 -13.20
N ASP A 19 -2.90 30.53 -12.91
CA ASP A 19 -3.70 29.68 -12.03
C ASP A 19 -3.94 28.29 -12.65
N ARG A 20 -4.21 28.24 -13.97
CA ARG A 20 -4.32 26.96 -14.70
C ARG A 20 -3.06 26.12 -14.60
N ARG A 21 -1.88 26.73 -14.78
CA ARG A 21 -0.60 26.04 -14.60
C ARG A 21 -0.38 25.59 -13.16
N CYS A 22 -0.73 26.43 -12.18
CA CYS A 22 -0.65 26.08 -10.76
C CYS A 22 -1.52 24.84 -10.45
N TYR A 23 -2.76 24.82 -10.91
CA TYR A 23 -3.65 23.67 -10.74
C TYR A 23 -3.14 22.40 -11.41
N GLN A 24 -2.58 22.50 -12.62
CA GLN A 24 -1.99 21.35 -13.31
C GLN A 24 -0.85 20.75 -12.50
N VAL A 25 0.10 21.58 -12.04
CA VAL A 25 1.24 21.12 -11.22
C VAL A 25 0.76 20.51 -9.89
N LEU A 26 -0.19 21.13 -9.20
CA LEU A 26 -0.75 20.57 -7.97
C LEU A 26 -1.47 19.23 -8.21
N SER A 27 -2.16 19.10 -9.34
CA SER A 27 -2.83 17.85 -9.72
C SER A 27 -1.83 16.74 -10.04
N GLU A 28 -0.76 17.04 -10.78
CA GLU A 28 0.33 16.10 -11.07
C GLU A 28 1.04 15.63 -9.80
N LEU A 29 1.32 16.56 -8.87
CA LEU A 29 1.90 16.22 -7.57
C LEU A 29 0.98 15.34 -6.73
N ALA A 30 -0.33 15.62 -6.71
CA ALA A 30 -1.31 14.82 -5.98
C ALA A 30 -1.43 13.41 -6.56
N ILE A 31 -1.43 13.27 -7.89
CA ILE A 31 -1.43 11.96 -8.56
C ILE A 31 -0.14 11.18 -8.23
N GLY A 32 1.02 11.84 -8.32
CA GLY A 32 2.31 11.22 -8.00
C GLY A 32 2.41 10.74 -6.54
N ALA A 33 1.90 11.53 -5.60
CA ALA A 33 1.80 11.14 -4.19
C ALA A 33 0.88 9.92 -4.02
N ALA A 34 -0.34 9.96 -4.57
CA ALA A 34 -1.29 8.87 -4.48
C ALA A 34 -0.77 7.56 -5.11
N MET A 35 -0.05 7.63 -6.24
CA MET A 35 0.60 6.47 -6.85
C MET A 35 1.71 5.90 -5.99
N THR A 36 2.56 6.76 -5.41
CA THR A 36 3.66 6.34 -4.52
C THR A 36 3.13 5.63 -3.28
N GLU A 37 2.05 6.17 -2.70
CA GLU A 37 1.41 5.61 -1.51
C GLU A 37 0.65 4.32 -1.82
N ALA A 38 -0.02 4.23 -2.98
CA ALA A 38 -0.65 3.00 -3.44
C ALA A 38 0.38 1.87 -3.69
N LEU A 39 1.55 2.20 -4.26
CA LEU A 39 2.65 1.26 -4.43
C LEU A 39 3.26 0.83 -3.09
N ALA A 40 3.43 1.76 -2.15
CA ALA A 40 3.91 1.42 -0.80
C ALA A 40 2.93 0.46 -0.10
N ARG A 41 1.62 0.74 -0.18
CA ARG A 41 0.56 -0.13 0.34
C ARG A 41 0.61 -1.54 -0.26
N GLN A 42 0.69 -1.65 -1.58
CA GLN A 42 0.81 -2.94 -2.26
C GLN A 42 2.07 -3.69 -1.81
N ASN A 43 3.20 -2.99 -1.71
CA ASN A 43 4.47 -3.58 -1.26
C ASN A 43 4.37 -4.13 0.16
N HIS A 44 3.71 -3.43 1.10
CA HIS A 44 3.52 -3.92 2.47
C HIS A 44 2.69 -5.20 2.53
N HIS A 45 1.61 -5.30 1.75
CA HIS A 45 0.82 -6.54 1.62
C HIS A 45 1.66 -7.70 1.06
N GLU A 46 2.43 -7.45 0.01
CA GLU A 46 3.29 -8.46 -0.61
C GLU A 46 4.42 -8.93 0.33
N LEU A 47 5.03 -8.00 1.07
CA LEU A 47 6.04 -8.29 2.08
C LEU A 47 5.46 -9.10 3.25
N ALA A 48 4.30 -8.72 3.78
CA ALA A 48 3.62 -9.47 4.83
C ALA A 48 3.39 -10.93 4.39
N ALA A 49 2.89 -11.13 3.17
CA ALA A 49 2.67 -12.46 2.61
C ALA A 49 3.98 -13.25 2.39
N ALA A 50 5.06 -12.58 1.98
CA ALA A 50 6.38 -13.21 1.85
C ALA A 50 6.95 -13.67 3.19
N HIS A 51 6.81 -12.85 4.23
CA HIS A 51 7.23 -13.22 5.58
C HIS A 51 6.41 -14.39 6.14
N VAL A 52 5.10 -14.45 5.90
CA VAL A 52 4.27 -15.61 6.27
C VAL A 52 4.80 -16.90 5.60
N ARG A 53 5.05 -16.87 4.28
CA ARG A 53 5.58 -18.04 3.57
C ARG A 53 6.96 -18.48 4.08
N ALA A 54 7.82 -17.53 4.42
CA ALA A 54 9.13 -17.83 4.99
C ALA A 54 9.02 -18.45 6.38
N ALA A 55 8.13 -17.94 7.24
CA ALA A 55 7.86 -18.53 8.55
C ALA A 55 7.33 -19.97 8.41
N ASP A 56 6.40 -20.22 7.49
CA ASP A 56 5.87 -21.56 7.23
C ASP A 56 6.96 -22.53 6.77
N ALA A 57 7.89 -22.07 5.92
CA ALA A 57 9.02 -22.87 5.46
C ALA A 57 9.97 -23.24 6.61
N TYR A 58 10.31 -22.29 7.49
CA TYR A 58 11.16 -22.59 8.65
C TYR A 58 10.46 -23.50 9.66
N ARG A 59 9.15 -23.35 9.86
CA ARG A 59 8.35 -24.27 10.67
C ARG A 59 8.45 -25.70 10.15
N MET A 60 8.33 -25.89 8.84
CA MET A 60 8.43 -27.19 8.19
C MET A 60 9.82 -27.82 8.40
N LEU A 61 10.90 -27.06 8.17
CA LEU A 61 12.28 -27.52 8.42
C LEU A 61 12.52 -27.91 9.89
N ALA A 62 11.95 -27.16 10.84
CA ALA A 62 12.03 -27.46 12.25
C ALA A 62 11.29 -28.76 12.62
N VAL A 63 10.10 -28.98 12.05
CA VAL A 63 9.29 -30.19 12.25
C VAL A 63 9.96 -31.43 11.66
N GLU A 64 10.61 -31.29 10.51
CA GLU A 64 11.37 -32.36 9.87
C GLU A 64 12.68 -32.70 10.62
N GLY A 65 13.09 -31.86 11.58
CA GLY A 65 14.35 -32.03 12.31
C GLY A 65 15.59 -31.84 11.42
N ALA A 66 15.44 -31.19 10.28
CA ALA A 66 16.46 -31.11 9.24
C ALA A 66 17.43 -29.95 9.49
N GLY A 67 18.41 -30.11 10.38
CA GLY A 67 19.43 -29.09 10.67
C GLY A 67 19.28 -28.46 12.05
N ASP A 68 19.58 -27.16 12.19
CA ASP A 68 19.47 -26.45 13.46
C ASP A 68 18.02 -26.04 13.75
N VAL A 69 17.28 -26.96 14.38
CA VAL A 69 15.88 -26.79 14.76
C VAL A 69 15.67 -25.53 15.61
N ALA A 70 16.60 -25.20 16.52
CA ALA A 70 16.46 -24.05 17.39
C ALA A 70 16.58 -22.74 16.59
N GLU A 71 17.46 -22.69 15.59
CA GLU A 71 17.55 -21.55 14.68
C GLU A 71 16.31 -21.42 13.80
N TYR A 72 15.77 -22.51 13.27
CA TYR A 72 14.55 -22.43 12.45
C TYR A 72 13.33 -21.93 13.23
N LEU A 73 13.17 -22.33 14.49
CA LEU A 73 12.11 -21.79 15.33
C LEU A 73 12.30 -20.28 15.60
N ARG A 74 13.55 -19.82 15.81
CA ARG A 74 13.83 -18.38 15.94
C ARG A 74 13.52 -17.61 14.66
N LEU A 75 13.86 -18.17 13.50
CA LEU A 75 13.58 -17.55 12.20
C LEU A 75 12.09 -17.55 11.89
N GLU A 76 11.36 -18.61 12.23
CA GLU A 76 9.89 -18.64 12.16
C GLU A 76 9.32 -17.46 12.96
N ASP A 77 9.66 -17.34 14.25
CA ASP A 77 9.16 -16.28 15.13
C ASP A 77 9.50 -14.88 14.61
N TRP A 78 10.74 -14.69 14.12
CA TRP A 78 11.17 -13.43 13.52
C TRP A 78 10.33 -13.07 12.30
N HIS A 79 10.14 -14.01 11.37
CA HIS A 79 9.32 -13.78 10.19
C HIS A 79 7.84 -13.54 10.53
N ARG A 80 7.29 -14.20 11.56
CA ARG A 80 5.93 -13.90 12.04
C ARG A 80 5.81 -12.48 12.58
N SER A 81 6.82 -12.01 13.31
CA SER A 81 6.88 -10.63 13.80
C SER A 81 6.92 -9.62 12.65
N CYS A 82 7.78 -9.85 11.65
CA CYS A 82 7.83 -9.00 10.45
C CYS A 82 6.50 -8.99 9.70
N ALA A 83 5.86 -10.14 9.51
CA ALA A 83 4.56 -10.23 8.85
C ALA A 83 3.49 -9.41 9.60
N ALA A 84 3.50 -9.42 10.94
CA ALA A 84 2.58 -8.63 11.74
C ALA A 84 2.81 -7.13 11.58
N VAL A 85 4.06 -6.67 11.55
CA VAL A 85 4.40 -5.26 11.34
C VAL A 85 4.01 -4.80 9.93
N GLU A 86 4.40 -5.55 8.90
CA GLU A 86 4.05 -5.22 7.51
C GLU A 86 2.52 -5.23 7.30
N GLY A 87 1.81 -6.16 7.94
CA GLY A 87 0.34 -6.19 7.92
C GLY A 87 -0.30 -4.98 8.60
N GLN A 88 0.28 -4.47 9.70
CA GLN A 88 -0.18 -3.24 10.34
C GLN A 88 0.05 -2.02 9.44
N LEU A 89 1.22 -1.91 8.81
CA LEU A 89 1.52 -0.85 7.86
C LEU A 89 0.59 -0.89 6.65
N ALA A 90 0.30 -2.08 6.14
CA ALA A 90 -0.65 -2.29 5.05
C ALA A 90 -2.07 -1.85 5.46
N ALA A 91 -2.55 -2.24 6.65
CA ALA A 91 -3.85 -1.82 7.16
C ALA A 91 -3.95 -0.31 7.40
N GLU A 92 -2.88 0.31 7.93
CA GLU A 92 -2.81 1.77 8.08
C GLU A 92 -2.86 2.49 6.73
N ALA A 93 -2.19 1.94 5.71
CA ALA A 93 -2.25 2.45 4.35
C ALA A 93 -3.64 2.25 3.70
N ASP A 94 -4.30 1.10 3.93
CA ASP A 94 -5.68 0.85 3.46
C ASP A 94 -6.68 1.85 4.06
N LEU A 95 -6.54 2.21 5.34
CA LEU A 95 -7.39 3.19 6.01
C LEU A 95 -7.20 4.60 5.47
N ARG A 96 -5.96 4.98 5.13
CA ARG A 96 -5.65 6.29 4.54
C ARG A 96 -6.11 6.40 3.09
N PHE A 97 -6.09 5.29 2.36
CA PHE A 97 -6.36 5.25 0.92
C PHE A 97 -7.32 4.11 0.57
N PRO A 98 -8.63 4.25 0.89
CA PRO A 98 -9.62 3.25 0.55
C PRO A 98 -9.76 3.12 -0.97
N ASP A 99 -9.91 1.88 -1.47
CA ASP A 99 -9.98 1.55 -2.90
C ASP A 99 -11.21 2.14 -3.64
N ARG A 100 -12.07 2.91 -2.98
CA ARG A 100 -13.23 3.56 -3.62
C ARG A 100 -13.60 4.90 -2.97
N PRO A 101 -13.88 5.95 -3.78
CA PRO A 101 -14.74 7.03 -3.32
C PRO A 101 -16.15 6.45 -3.08
N GLY A 102 -16.77 6.84 -1.97
CA GLY A 102 -18.08 6.34 -1.54
C GLY A 102 -19.14 6.47 -2.63
N SER A 103 -19.79 5.35 -2.98
CA SER A 103 -21.17 5.38 -3.43
C SER A 103 -22.05 5.54 -2.19
N ALA A 104 -22.50 6.76 -1.94
CA ALA A 104 -23.66 7.08 -1.13
C ALA A 104 -24.56 8.00 -1.94
#